data_AF-A0A951X1S2-F1
#
_entry.id   AF-A0A951X1S2-F1
#
_cell.length_a   1.000
_cell.length_b   1.000
_cell.length_c   1.000
_cell.angle_alpha   90.00
_cell.angle_beta   90.00
_cell.angle_gamma   90.00
#
_symmetry.space_group_name_H-M   'P 1'
#
loop_
_entity.id
_entity.type
_entity.pdbx_description
1 polymer ?
#
loop_
_entity_poly.entity_id
_entity_poly.type
_entity_poly.pdbx_seq_one_letter_code
_entity_poly.pdbx_strand_id
1 'polypeptide(L)' 'MSVNVKALIHWAIYKGYKLRFTRRAAGHAAGVLTTADGVELPFAYDAAEKVIQLPDIHIHINDYGWEVRRESVSQ' A
#
# COMPACT_ATOMS: atom_id res chain seq x y z
N MET A 1 -5.44 -3.93 -18.58
CA MET A 1 -5.64 -4.80 -17.41
C MET A 1 -5.62 -3.94 -16.15
N SER A 2 -6.65 -4.05 -15.30
CA SER A 2 -6.71 -3.31 -14.03
C SER A 2 -5.82 -4.00 -12.99
N VAL A 3 -5.14 -3.23 -12.14
CA VAL A 3 -4.30 -3.75 -11.03
C VAL A 3 -5.18 -4.39 -9.95
N ASN A 4 -4.79 -5.58 -9.48
CA ASN A 4 -5.46 -6.23 -8.35
C ASN A 4 -4.98 -5.60 -7.03
N VAL A 5 -5.85 -4.83 -6.39
CA VAL A 5 -5.56 -4.14 -5.12
C VAL A 5 -6.21 -4.80 -3.91
N LYS A 6 -6.80 -5.99 -4.04
CA LYS A 6 -7.61 -6.59 -2.96
C LYS A 6 -6.85 -6.67 -1.64
N ALA A 7 -5.62 -7.19 -1.68
CA ALA A 7 -4.75 -7.28 -0.52
C ALA A 7 -4.43 -5.89 0.07
N LEU A 8 -4.11 -4.91 -0.77
CA LEU A 8 -3.87 -3.52 -0.37
C LEU A 8 -5.08 -2.90 0.35
N ILE A 9 -6.30 -3.11 -0.17
CA ILE A 9 -7.53 -2.58 0.44
C ILE A 9 -7.78 -3.23 1.80
N HIS A 10 -7.63 -4.56 1.90
CA HIS A 10 -7.77 -5.27 3.17
C HIS A 10 -6.78 -4.75 4.21
N TRP A 11 -5.51 -4.62 3.83
CA TRP A 11 -4.48 -4.04 4.68
C TRP A 11 -4.86 -2.66 5.20
N ALA A 12 -5.31 -1.76 4.31
CA ALA A 12 -5.72 -0.41 4.70
C ALA A 12 -6.92 -0.40 5.66
N ILE A 13 -7.93 -1.25 5.41
CA ILE A 13 -9.10 -1.40 6.29
C ILE A 13 -8.67 -1.87 7.68
N TYR A 14 -7.81 -2.88 7.77
CA TYR A 14 -7.34 -3.41 9.06
C TYR A 14 -6.55 -2.39 9.87
N LYS A 15 -5.86 -1.46 9.20
CA LYS A 15 -5.12 -0.37 9.86
C LYS A 15 -5.99 0.86 10.15
N GLY A 16 -7.23 0.91 9.66
CA GLY A 16 -8.08 2.11 9.75
C GLY A 16 -7.62 3.24 8.81
N TYR A 17 -6.87 2.91 7.76
CA TYR A 17 -6.33 3.87 6.80
C TYR A 17 -7.30 4.13 5.65
N LYS A 18 -7.19 5.31 5.03
CA LYS A 18 -7.92 5.65 3.80
C LYS A 18 -6.96 5.71 2.63
N LEU A 19 -7.40 5.25 1.46
CA LEU A 19 -6.62 5.29 0.23
C LEU A 19 -7.35 6.13 -0.81
N ARG A 20 -6.65 7.09 -1.39
CA ARG A 20 -7.07 7.84 -2.58
C ARG A 20 -6.14 7.50 -3.73
N PHE A 21 -6.63 6.68 -4.67
CA PHE A 21 -5.87 6.31 -5.86
C PHE A 21 -5.75 7.49 -6.83
N THR A 22 -4.52 7.80 -7.25
CA THR A 22 -4.25 8.79 -8.30
C THR A 22 -3.81 8.11 -9.60
N ARG A 23 -3.26 6.89 -9.52
CA ARG A 23 -2.86 6.10 -10.69
C ARG A 23 -3.15 4.62 -10.46
N ARG A 24 -3.67 3.96 -11.50
CA ARG A 24 -3.84 2.50 -11.58
C ARG A 24 -3.42 2.06 -12.97
N ALA A 25 -2.29 1.36 -13.07
CA ALA A 25 -1.72 0.85 -14.31
C ALA A 25 -1.39 -0.64 -14.14
N ALA A 26 -1.04 -1.35 -15.21
CA ALA A 26 -0.80 -2.79 -15.15
C ALA A 26 0.20 -3.17 -14.04
N GLY A 27 -0.28 -3.94 -13.05
CA GLY A 27 0.51 -4.40 -11.90
C GLY A 27 0.78 -3.36 -10.81
N HIS A 28 0.50 -2.07 -11.04
CA HIS A 28 0.89 -1.00 -10.12
C HIS A 28 -0.26 -0.05 -9.78
N ALA A 29 -0.39 0.30 -8.50
CA ALA A 29 -1.27 1.35 -8.03
C ALA A 29 -0.47 2.41 -7.24
N ALA A 30 -0.88 3.67 -7.32
CA ALA A 30 -0.28 4.73 -6.51
C ALA A 30 -1.34 5.74 -6.09
N GLY A 31 -1.04 6.50 -5.05
CA GLY A 31 -1.97 7.47 -4.51
C GLY A 31 -1.52 8.09 -3.21
N VAL A 32 -2.52 8.56 -2.45
CA VAL A 32 -2.33 9.10 -1.11
C VAL A 32 -2.99 8.17 -0.11
N LEU A 33 -2.25 7.84 0.94
CA LEU A 33 -2.69 7.10 2.12
C LEU A 33 -2.89 8.11 3.25
N THR A 34 -4.06 8.08 3.87
CA THR A 34 -4.32 8.84 5.10
C THR A 34 -4.30 7.88 6.27
N THR A 35 -3.39 8.09 7.22
CA THR A 35 -3.29 7.28 8.45
C THR A 35 -4.50 7.50 9.36
N ALA A 36 -4.65 6.68 10.39
CA ALA A 36 -5.71 6.84 11.39
C ALA A 36 -5.63 8.21 12.11
N ASP A 37 -4.42 8.75 12.27
CA ASP A 37 -4.16 10.07 12.85
C ASP A 37 -4.38 11.24 11.86
N GLY A 38 -4.80 10.95 10.62
CA GLY A 38 -5.05 11.95 9.59
C GLY A 38 -3.82 12.41 8.81
N VAL A 39 -2.66 11.78 9.01
CA VAL A 39 -1.43 12.12 8.25
C VAL A 39 -1.55 11.57 6.83
N GLU A 40 -1.32 12.43 5.84
CA GLU A 40 -1.31 12.04 4.43
C GLU A 40 0.12 11.71 3.97
N LEU A 41 0.29 10.52 3.37
CA LEU A 41 1.55 10.03 2.84
C LEU A 41 1.34 9.56 1.40
N PRO A 42 2.30 9.81 0.48
CA PRO A 42 2.26 9.15 -0.81
C PRO A 42 2.48 7.65 -0.63
N PHE A 43 1.78 6.84 -1.43
CA PHE A 43 2.04 5.40 -1.50
C PHE A 43 2.18 4.94 -2.95
N ALA A 44 2.98 3.89 -3.12
CA ALA A 44 2.94 3.03 -4.30
C ALA A 44 2.70 1.58 -3.87
N TYR A 45 2.12 0.80 -4.77
CA TYR A 45 1.80 -0.60 -4.56
C TYR A 45 2.12 -1.41 -5.81
N ASP A 46 3.02 -2.39 -5.65
CA ASP A 46 3.30 -3.44 -6.62
C ASP A 46 2.42 -4.65 -6.29
N ALA A 47 1.52 -5.01 -7.21
CA ALA A 47 0.59 -6.13 -7.02
C ALA A 47 1.19 -7.51 -7.32
N ALA A 48 2.28 -7.59 -8.08
CA ALA A 48 2.98 -8.84 -8.31
C ALA A 48 3.72 -9.26 -7.04
N GLU A 49 4.51 -8.32 -6.50
CA GLU A 49 5.34 -8.52 -5.30
C GLU A 49 4.57 -8.31 -3.99
N LYS A 50 3.37 -7.71 -4.06
CA LYS A 50 2.54 -7.34 -2.90
C LYS A 50 3.29 -6.47 -1.90
N VAL A 51 3.94 -5.44 -2.44
CA VAL A 51 4.73 -4.49 -1.66
C VAL A 51 4.05 -3.13 -1.68
N ILE A 52 3.84 -2.58 -0.50
CA ILE A 52 3.42 -1.19 -0.29
C ILE A 52 4.67 -0.38 0.02
N GLN A 53 4.92 0.64 -0.80
CA GLN A 53 6.01 1.58 -0.61
C GLN A 53 5.44 2.87 -0.02
N LEU A 54 5.95 3.23 1.15
CA LEU A 54 5.75 4.52 1.81
C LEU A 54 7.10 5.26 1.82
N PRO A 55 7.16 6.57 2.17
CA PRO A 55 8.40 7.34 2.09
C PRO A 55 9.60 6.70 2.77
N ASP A 56 9.40 6.14 3.96
CA ASP A 56 10.50 5.65 4.80
C ASP A 56 10.51 4.12 4.95
N ILE A 57 9.47 3.43 4.47
CA ILE A 57 9.30 2.00 4.71
C ILE A 57 8.67 1.27 3.52
N HIS A 58 9.10 0.03 3.34
CA HIS A 58 8.45 -0.95 2.50
C HIS A 58 7.73 -1.98 3.36
N ILE A 59 6.51 -2.32 2.98
CA ILE A 59 5.66 -3.27 3.69
C ILE A 59 5.26 -4.37 2.72
N HIS A 60 5.67 -5.61 3.01
CA HIS A 60 5.21 -6.78 2.29
C HIS A 60 3.92 -7.30 2.92
N ILE A 61 2.93 -7.59 2.09
CA ILE A 61 1.66 -8.19 2.50
C ILE A 61 1.40 -9.52 1.80
N ASN A 62 0.64 -10.41 2.43
CA ASN A 62 0.12 -11.60 1.76
C ASN A 62 -1.20 -11.32 1.01
N ASP A 63 -1.77 -12.33 0.34
CA ASP A 63 -3.02 -12.22 -0.41
C ASP A 63 -4.25 -11.79 0.41
N TYR A 64 -4.17 -11.91 1.74
CA TYR A 64 -5.22 -11.51 2.68
C TYR A 64 -5.04 -10.10 3.23
N GLY A 65 -3.93 -9.42 2.91
CA GLY A 65 -3.62 -8.07 3.41
C GLY A 65 -2.90 -8.04 4.76
N TRP A 66 -2.40 -9.18 5.25
CA TRP A 66 -1.60 -9.21 6.47
C TRP A 66 -0.16 -8.81 6.18
N GLU A 67 0.42 -7.95 7.02
CA GLU A 67 1.83 -7.61 6.97
C GLU A 67 2.68 -8.84 7.31
N VAL A 68 3.55 -9.24 6.38
CA VAL A 68 4.50 -10.36 6.59
C VAL A 68 5.92 -9.86 6.79
N ARG A 69 6.22 -8.63 6.35
CA ARG A 69 7.52 -7.98 6.57
C ARG A 69 7.37 -6.46 6.51
N ARG A 70 8.18 -5.76 7.32
CA ARG A 70 8.40 -4.31 7.23
C ARG A 70 9.90 -4.04 7.19
N GLU A 71 10.33 -3.25 6.23
CA GLU A 71 11.73 -2.88 6.01
C GLU A 71 11.81 -1.35 6.00
N SER A 72 12.74 -0.80 6.77
CA SER A 72 13.04 0.63 6.72
C SER A 72 13.95 0.92 5.54
N VAL A 73 13.61 1.95 4.79
CA VAL A 73 14.48 2.49 3.74
C VAL A 73 15.45 3.43 4.44
N SER A 74 16.65 2.94 4.74
CA SER A 74 17.75 3.80 5.20
C SER A 74 18.19 4.66 4.03
N GLN A 75 18.00 5.97 4.16
CA GLN A 75 18.43 6.96 3.18
C GLN A 75 19.94 7.23 3.27
#